data_AF-A0A293N0H4-F1
#
_entry.id   AF-A0A293N0H4-F1
#
_cell.length_a   1.000
_cell.length_b   1.000
_cell.length_c   1.000
_cell.angle_alpha   90.00
_cell.angle_beta   90.00
_cell.angle_gamma   90.00
#
_symmetry.space_group_name_H-M   'P 1'
#
loop_
_entity.id
_entity.type
_entity.pdbx_description
1 polymer ?
#
loop_
_entity_poly.entity_id
_entity_poly.type
_entity_poly.pdbx_seq_one_letter_code
_entity_poly.pdbx_strand_id
1 'polypeptide(L)'
;MAGGSDRFQPNTELVPLKIVLFLWYGGTACLLPFLTVHMRQLGLSVEETAIIYTIIPFAQLLGPYAAWYLGDKYGRYKHALLGCLVLTALSGSSLLLVPQALGPPPPPPTIHLLCGPSLELEVVVDHCGDEHGNCPEPAVGEALPVQLADCNLDCPHDDYPQGIEDAGICFTDDYDNKECHRVDEDEALNSRMAVGLYLQPARDPDSLCFHPVTAVLWDSHTFHNVSCMKHLPEHDHTNCSLKCNIEDIPEVNTTSAAEFWHAECTPPEGSDRRITISIYFVLRVIFQILVSVCFTYLDATTVSMVRIHEGRFAWQRFWAIVGSVFSAPLAGFFIDVTSEHVITGFDYSPAFYMFNVFTVLTAIFTYVLDLDVAHPGKSGLQRVRELLRVPELLSLFLVALGLGSVYGFLEYFLFWYLLDLGAPNYMLGLTISVGGITGFAFLYESKRFFNKLGYVNIIILAGLVYCARLVGYSFIGNHPLWCIPLEALEAMTFHLLWVAVGTYGTLHAPQGLKATVQTCVGGLYFGVGKK
;
A
#
# COMPACT_ATOMS: atom_id res chain seq x y z
N MET A 1 26.06 11.45 44.85
CA MET A 1 27.35 10.80 44.55
C MET A 1 27.36 9.44 45.22
N ALA A 2 27.38 8.38 44.43
CA ALA A 2 27.83 7.04 44.83
C ALA A 2 28.36 6.41 43.53
N GLY A 3 29.68 6.53 43.33
CA GLY A 3 30.39 5.85 42.26
C GLY A 3 30.50 4.38 42.62
N GLY A 4 29.71 3.56 41.94
CA GLY A 4 29.91 2.12 41.85
C GLY A 4 30.11 1.78 40.38
N SER A 5 31.23 1.14 40.05
CA SER A 5 31.47 0.56 38.73
C SER A 5 30.43 -0.53 38.49
N ASP A 6 29.32 -0.20 37.82
CA ASP A 6 28.36 -1.16 37.26
C ASP A 6 29.06 -1.95 36.15
N ARG A 7 29.83 -2.97 36.56
CA ARG A 7 30.36 -3.97 35.66
C ARG A 7 29.15 -4.71 35.06
N PHE A 8 29.02 -4.67 33.73
CA PHE A 8 27.93 -5.28 32.97
C PHE A 8 27.93 -6.80 33.21
N GLN A 9 27.26 -7.28 34.24
CA GLN A 9 27.03 -8.70 34.45
C GLN A 9 25.84 -9.12 33.58
N PRO A 10 26.02 -10.03 32.61
CA PRO A 10 24.92 -10.53 31.80
C PRO A 10 23.94 -11.29 32.70
N ASN A 11 22.74 -10.75 32.91
CA ASN A 11 21.68 -11.48 33.60
C ASN A 11 21.21 -12.63 32.70
N THR A 12 21.61 -13.86 33.05
CA THR A 12 21.33 -15.11 32.33
C THR A 12 19.87 -15.49 32.37
N GLU A 13 19.16 -15.15 33.45
CA GLU A 13 17.73 -15.44 33.64
C GLU A 13 16.84 -14.69 32.63
N LEU A 14 17.32 -13.55 32.12
CA LEU A 14 16.60 -12.76 31.11
C LEU A 14 16.96 -13.14 29.67
N VAL A 15 17.86 -14.11 29.45
CA VAL A 15 18.26 -14.53 28.10
C VAL A 15 17.09 -15.14 27.31
N PRO A 16 16.27 -16.06 27.86
CA PRO A 16 15.13 -16.60 27.12
C PRO A 16 14.14 -15.50 26.72
N LEU A 17 13.91 -14.49 27.58
CA LEU A 17 13.07 -13.35 27.28
C LEU A 17 13.61 -12.53 26.09
N LYS A 18 14.92 -12.27 26.04
CA LYS A 18 15.55 -11.54 24.92
C LYS A 18 15.35 -12.26 23.60
N ILE A 19 15.49 -13.59 23.60
CA ILE A 19 15.28 -14.43 22.42
C ILE A 19 13.81 -14.38 21.98
N VAL A 20 12.88 -14.54 22.91
CA VAL A 20 11.43 -14.42 22.63
C VAL A 20 11.07 -13.06 22.05
N LEU A 21 11.62 -11.97 22.60
CA LEU A 21 11.40 -10.61 22.09
C LEU A 21 11.99 -10.43 20.69
N PHE A 22 13.21 -10.90 20.46
CA PHE A 22 13.84 -10.86 19.13
C PHE A 22 13.01 -11.62 18.09
N LEU A 23 12.58 -12.85 18.40
CA LEU A 23 11.83 -13.70 17.49
C LEU A 23 10.41 -13.18 17.23
N TRP A 24 9.68 -12.73 18.24
CA TRP A 24 8.32 -12.24 18.03
C TRP A 24 8.30 -10.96 17.19
N TYR A 25 9.10 -9.96 17.58
CA TYR A 25 9.17 -8.70 16.84
C TYR A 25 9.81 -8.87 15.46
N GLY A 26 10.81 -9.74 15.34
CA GLY A 26 11.40 -10.12 14.06
C GLY A 26 10.36 -10.78 13.13
N GLY A 27 9.59 -11.74 13.63
CA GLY A 27 8.53 -12.39 12.86
C GLY A 27 7.50 -11.38 12.39
N THR A 28 6.97 -10.55 13.29
CA THR A 28 5.96 -9.55 12.91
C THR A 28 6.46 -8.54 11.87
N ALA A 29 7.75 -8.16 11.92
CA ALA A 29 8.37 -7.28 10.92
C ALA A 29 8.57 -7.95 9.56
N CYS A 30 8.61 -9.29 9.50
CA CYS A 30 8.65 -10.02 8.21
C CYS A 30 7.30 -9.98 7.49
N LEU A 31 6.18 -9.87 8.20
CA LEU A 31 4.85 -10.08 7.63
C LEU A 31 3.98 -8.82 7.61
N LEU A 32 3.85 -8.11 8.73
CA LEU A 32 2.91 -6.99 8.84
C LEU A 32 3.08 -5.91 7.75
N PRO A 33 4.31 -5.52 7.38
CA PRO A 33 4.52 -4.51 6.33
C PRO A 33 4.11 -5.01 4.93
N PHE A 34 4.25 -6.31 4.67
CA PHE A 34 3.94 -6.92 3.37
C PHE A 34 2.47 -7.30 3.21
N LEU A 35 1.66 -7.23 4.29
CA LEU A 35 0.23 -7.55 4.20
C LEU A 35 -0.56 -6.56 3.34
N THR A 36 -0.10 -5.30 3.24
CA THR A 36 -0.70 -4.27 2.37
C THR A 36 -0.53 -4.67 0.91
N VAL A 37 0.68 -5.09 0.55
CA VAL A 37 1.04 -5.48 -0.79
C VAL A 37 0.47 -6.86 -1.15
N HIS A 38 0.37 -7.77 -0.20
CA HIS A 38 -0.36 -9.03 -0.39
C HIS A 38 -1.85 -8.79 -0.70
N MET A 39 -2.50 -7.79 -0.09
CA MET A 39 -3.87 -7.40 -0.46
C MET A 39 -3.95 -6.92 -1.91
N ARG A 40 -2.96 -6.14 -2.35
CA ARG A 40 -2.84 -5.73 -3.75
C ARG A 40 -2.68 -6.93 -4.68
N GLN A 41 -1.83 -7.91 -4.34
CA GLN A 41 -1.66 -9.14 -5.12
C GLN A 41 -2.95 -9.96 -5.20
N LEU A 42 -3.78 -9.92 -4.15
CA LEU A 42 -5.10 -10.53 -4.13
C LEU A 42 -6.16 -9.75 -4.94
N GLY A 43 -5.83 -8.60 -5.54
CA GLY A 43 -6.77 -7.82 -6.36
C GLY A 43 -7.68 -6.84 -5.60
N LEU A 44 -7.38 -6.57 -4.32
CA LEU A 44 -8.12 -5.59 -3.52
C LEU A 44 -7.75 -4.17 -3.96
N SER A 45 -8.76 -3.29 -4.09
CA SER A 45 -8.54 -1.89 -4.42
C SER A 45 -7.90 -1.13 -3.25
N VAL A 46 -7.37 0.06 -3.55
CA VAL A 46 -6.83 0.98 -2.51
C VAL A 46 -7.94 1.37 -1.53
N GLU A 47 -9.16 1.60 -2.02
CA GLU A 47 -10.32 1.95 -1.20
C GLU A 47 -10.71 0.81 -0.25
N GLU A 48 -10.79 -0.42 -0.77
CA GLU A 48 -11.10 -1.61 0.03
C GLU A 48 -10.02 -1.84 1.10
N THR A 49 -8.75 -1.70 0.72
CA THR A 49 -7.62 -1.81 1.65
C THR A 49 -7.70 -0.74 2.74
N ALA A 50 -8.03 0.50 2.39
CA ALA A 50 -8.20 1.59 3.35
C ALA A 50 -9.36 1.33 4.33
N ILE A 51 -10.47 0.76 3.86
CA ILE A 51 -11.61 0.37 4.72
C ILE A 51 -11.17 -0.72 5.72
N ILE A 52 -10.44 -1.74 5.25
CA ILE A 52 -9.91 -2.80 6.12
C ILE A 52 -9.02 -2.20 7.21
N TYR A 53 -8.09 -1.30 6.85
CA TYR A 53 -7.22 -0.63 7.82
C TYR A 53 -7.98 0.27 8.79
N THR A 54 -9.05 0.92 8.35
CA THR A 54 -9.91 1.74 9.23
C THR A 54 -10.64 0.90 10.29
N ILE A 55 -11.00 -0.36 9.99
CA ILE A 55 -11.74 -1.22 10.94
C ILE A 55 -10.79 -2.00 11.87
N ILE A 56 -9.60 -2.37 11.38
CA ILE A 56 -8.56 -3.06 12.15
C ILE A 56 -8.31 -2.48 13.56
N PRO A 57 -8.17 -1.15 13.79
CA PRO A 57 -7.96 -0.60 15.13
C PRO A 57 -9.04 -0.96 16.12
N PHE A 58 -10.30 -0.90 15.70
CA PHE A 58 -11.44 -1.24 16.55
C PHE A 58 -11.42 -2.72 16.95
N ALA A 59 -11.02 -3.59 16.03
CA ALA A 59 -10.79 -4.99 16.34
C ALA A 59 -9.61 -5.17 17.32
N GLN A 60 -8.50 -4.46 17.13
CA GLN A 60 -7.33 -4.55 18.02
C GLN A 60 -7.62 -4.14 19.46
N LEU A 61 -8.57 -3.22 19.69
CA LEU A 61 -9.02 -2.86 21.04
C LEU A 61 -9.55 -4.08 21.81
N LEU A 62 -10.12 -5.07 21.12
CA LEU A 62 -10.58 -6.32 21.73
C LEU A 62 -9.42 -7.21 22.23
N GLY A 63 -8.20 -7.04 21.68
CA GLY A 63 -7.04 -7.85 22.03
C GLY A 63 -6.68 -7.78 23.52
N PRO A 64 -6.42 -6.58 24.09
CA PRO A 64 -6.15 -6.46 25.52
C PRO A 64 -7.29 -6.94 26.42
N TYR A 65 -8.56 -6.74 26.03
CA TYR A 65 -9.70 -7.29 26.78
C TYR A 65 -9.74 -8.82 26.74
N ALA A 66 -9.46 -9.42 25.58
CA ALA A 66 -9.34 -10.86 25.43
C ALA A 66 -8.18 -11.41 26.25
N ALA A 67 -7.00 -10.76 26.21
CA ALA A 67 -5.83 -11.14 27.00
C ALA A 67 -6.12 -11.05 28.51
N TRP A 68 -6.81 -10.00 28.94
CA TRP A 68 -7.25 -9.84 30.32
C TRP A 68 -8.22 -10.95 30.74
N TYR A 69 -9.29 -11.18 29.97
CA TYR A 69 -10.29 -12.21 30.25
C TYR A 69 -9.68 -13.61 30.31
N LEU A 70 -8.81 -13.95 29.35
CA LEU A 70 -8.11 -15.22 29.30
C LEU A 70 -7.10 -15.35 30.45
N GLY A 71 -6.43 -14.27 30.83
CA GLY A 71 -5.50 -14.23 31.96
C GLY A 71 -6.20 -14.48 33.30
N ASP A 72 -7.30 -13.76 33.55
CA ASP A 72 -8.06 -13.83 34.81
C ASP A 72 -8.84 -15.15 34.95
N LYS A 73 -9.38 -15.70 33.84
CA LYS A 73 -10.18 -16.94 33.89
C LYS A 73 -9.32 -18.19 34.06
N TYR A 74 -8.16 -18.25 33.40
CA TYR A 74 -7.35 -19.47 33.36
C TYR A 74 -6.17 -19.47 34.33
N GLY A 75 -5.75 -18.32 34.87
CA GLY A 75 -4.67 -18.21 35.86
C GLY A 75 -3.30 -18.77 35.40
N ARG A 76 -3.17 -19.09 34.10
CA ARG A 76 -2.02 -19.76 33.49
C ARG A 76 -1.59 -19.00 32.24
N TYR A 77 -1.04 -17.80 32.44
CA TYR A 77 -0.60 -16.89 31.38
C TYR A 77 0.28 -17.55 30.32
N LYS A 78 1.20 -18.43 30.72
CA LYS A 78 2.06 -19.21 29.81
C LYS A 78 1.28 -20.01 28.77
N HIS A 79 0.28 -20.76 29.21
CA HIS A 79 -0.51 -21.63 28.32
C HIS A 79 -1.43 -20.80 27.43
N ALA A 80 -1.97 -19.69 27.95
CA ALA A 80 -2.76 -18.76 27.15
C ALA A 80 -1.93 -18.10 26.03
N LEU A 81 -0.70 -17.66 26.34
CA LEU A 81 0.22 -17.11 25.34
C LEU A 81 0.61 -18.17 24.30
N LEU A 82 0.97 -19.39 24.71
CA LEU A 82 1.32 -20.47 23.78
C LEU A 82 0.16 -20.82 22.84
N GLY A 83 -1.06 -20.94 23.37
CA GLY A 83 -2.25 -21.17 22.54
C GLY A 83 -2.49 -20.03 21.55
N CYS A 84 -2.28 -18.78 21.97
CA CYS A 84 -2.43 -17.62 21.09
C CYS A 84 -1.37 -17.58 19.99
N LEU A 85 -0.11 -17.93 20.28
CA LEU A 85 0.96 -18.02 19.27
C LEU A 85 0.63 -19.07 18.19
N VAL A 86 0.13 -20.24 18.59
CA VAL A 86 -0.29 -21.30 17.65
C VAL A 86 -1.46 -20.82 16.78
N LEU A 87 -2.50 -20.23 17.39
CA LEU A 87 -3.62 -19.67 16.64
C LEU A 87 -3.19 -18.55 15.68
N THR A 88 -2.21 -17.74 16.08
CA THR A 88 -1.68 -16.67 15.23
C THR A 88 -1.00 -17.26 13.99
N ALA A 89 -0.15 -18.27 14.14
CA ALA A 89 0.50 -18.95 13.01
C ALA A 89 -0.52 -19.62 12.07
N LEU A 90 -1.56 -20.27 12.63
CA LEU A 90 -2.64 -20.86 11.85
C LEU A 90 -3.41 -19.80 11.06
N SER A 91 -3.83 -18.70 11.72
CA SER A 91 -4.56 -17.62 11.06
C SER A 91 -3.72 -16.89 10.00
N GLY A 92 -2.41 -16.73 10.22
CA GLY A 92 -1.49 -16.18 9.22
C GLY A 92 -1.39 -17.09 8.01
N SER A 93 -1.31 -18.41 8.22
CA SER A 93 -1.31 -19.40 7.12
C SER A 93 -2.63 -19.44 6.38
N SER A 94 -3.76 -19.26 7.07
CA SER A 94 -5.07 -19.17 6.42
C SER A 94 -5.21 -17.99 5.47
N LEU A 95 -4.49 -16.88 5.70
CA LEU A 95 -4.51 -15.73 4.79
C LEU A 95 -3.88 -16.03 3.43
N LEU A 96 -2.93 -16.99 3.35
CA LEU A 96 -2.37 -17.46 2.07
C LEU A 96 -3.34 -18.32 1.27
N LEU A 97 -4.31 -18.95 1.93
CA LEU A 97 -5.30 -19.83 1.29
C LEU A 97 -6.47 -19.03 0.69
N VAL A 98 -6.49 -17.72 0.88
CA VAL A 98 -7.51 -16.85 0.32
C VAL A 98 -7.31 -16.80 -1.21
N PRO A 99 -8.30 -17.19 -2.02
CA PRO A 99 -8.18 -17.13 -3.48
C PRO A 99 -8.05 -15.68 -3.92
N GLN A 100 -7.38 -15.42 -5.04
CA GLN A 100 -7.31 -14.08 -5.62
C GLN A 100 -8.73 -13.57 -5.92
N ALA A 101 -9.02 -12.33 -5.54
CA ALA A 101 -10.22 -11.65 -6.02
C ALA A 101 -9.91 -11.31 -7.47
N LEU A 102 -10.54 -12.02 -8.41
CA LEU A 102 -10.62 -11.56 -9.79
C LEU A 102 -10.97 -10.06 -9.75
N GLY A 103 -10.17 -9.27 -10.47
CA GLY A 103 -9.94 -7.86 -10.23
C GLY A 103 -11.20 -6.98 -10.22
N PRO A 104 -11.06 -5.65 -10.02
CA PRO A 104 -12.21 -4.76 -10.23
C PRO A 104 -12.75 -4.99 -11.64
N PRO A 105 -14.05 -4.73 -11.93
CA PRO A 105 -14.50 -4.72 -13.32
C PRO A 105 -13.47 -3.89 -14.09
N PRO A 106 -12.83 -4.44 -15.13
CA PRO A 106 -11.85 -3.69 -15.89
C PRO A 106 -12.49 -2.35 -16.26
N PRO A 107 -11.75 -1.23 -16.18
CA PRO A 107 -12.27 0.00 -16.75
C PRO A 107 -12.74 -0.31 -18.18
N PRO A 108 -13.85 0.29 -18.64
CA PRO A 108 -14.29 0.08 -20.01
C PRO A 108 -13.10 0.35 -20.94
N PRO A 109 -12.88 -0.51 -21.94
CA PRO A 109 -11.71 -0.38 -22.80
C PRO A 109 -11.71 1.00 -23.44
N THR A 110 -10.58 1.69 -23.38
CA THR A 110 -10.41 2.95 -24.10
C THR A 110 -10.28 2.63 -25.58
N ILE A 111 -11.12 3.28 -26.38
CA ILE A 111 -11.18 3.07 -27.83
C ILE A 111 -10.62 4.32 -28.49
N HIS A 112 -9.53 4.13 -29.22
CA HIS A 112 -8.83 5.19 -29.91
C HIS A 112 -8.82 4.93 -31.41
N LEU A 113 -8.96 6.00 -32.19
CA LEU A 113 -8.66 5.95 -33.61
C LEU A 113 -7.18 6.29 -33.78
N LEU A 114 -6.40 5.35 -34.32
CA LEU A 114 -5.00 5.56 -34.64
C LEU A 114 -4.78 5.60 -36.14
N CYS A 115 -3.91 6.52 -36.53
CA CYS A 115 -3.44 6.73 -37.88
C CYS A 115 -1.90 6.73 -37.82
N GLY A 116 -1.33 5.54 -38.06
CA GLY A 116 0.07 5.20 -37.80
C GLY A 116 0.97 5.24 -39.05
N PRO A 117 2.24 4.77 -38.93
CA PRO A 117 3.26 4.90 -40.00
C PRO A 117 2.96 4.11 -41.28
N SER A 118 2.01 3.16 -41.25
CA SER A 118 1.52 2.40 -42.40
C SER A 118 0.48 3.15 -43.25
N LEU A 119 0.07 4.36 -42.86
CA LEU A 119 -1.02 5.16 -43.49
C LEU A 119 -2.41 4.50 -43.46
N GLU A 120 -2.56 3.37 -42.77
CA GLU A 120 -3.84 2.70 -42.56
C GLU A 120 -4.54 3.27 -41.32
N LEU A 121 -5.87 3.40 -41.40
CA LEU A 121 -6.70 3.84 -40.29
C LEU A 121 -7.13 2.61 -39.48
N GLU A 122 -6.82 2.59 -38.19
CA GLU A 122 -7.10 1.45 -37.32
C GLU A 122 -7.80 1.93 -36.04
N VAL A 123 -8.84 1.19 -35.62
CA VAL A 123 -9.44 1.35 -34.30
C VAL A 123 -8.69 0.45 -33.34
N VAL A 124 -8.14 1.05 -32.29
CA VAL A 124 -7.40 0.35 -31.25
C VAL A 124 -8.26 0.30 -30.01
N VAL A 125 -8.50 -0.92 -29.55
CA VAL A 125 -9.23 -1.21 -28.31
C VAL A 125 -8.23 -1.75 -27.30
N ASP A 126 -8.13 -1.09 -26.15
CA ASP A 126 -7.31 -1.59 -25.05
C ASP A 126 -7.88 -2.90 -24.50
N HIS A 127 -7.00 -3.83 -24.10
CA HIS A 127 -7.42 -5.09 -23.49
C HIS A 127 -8.19 -4.87 -22.18
N CYS A 128 -9.17 -5.73 -21.94
CA CYS A 128 -9.90 -5.84 -20.67
C CYS A 128 -8.99 -6.41 -19.56
N GLY A 129 -8.03 -5.63 -19.07
CA GLY A 129 -7.37 -5.84 -17.77
C GLY A 129 -6.42 -7.05 -17.60
N ASP A 130 -5.82 -7.56 -18.68
CA ASP A 130 -4.55 -8.34 -18.73
C ASP A 130 -4.22 -8.61 -20.23
N GLU A 131 -2.96 -8.93 -20.59
CA GLU A 131 -2.49 -9.23 -21.98
C GLU A 131 -3.23 -10.40 -22.67
N HIS A 132 -4.13 -11.10 -21.97
CA HIS A 132 -4.80 -12.32 -22.44
C HIS A 132 -6.33 -12.18 -22.58
N GLY A 133 -6.88 -10.96 -22.50
CA GLY A 133 -8.30 -10.70 -22.74
C GLY A 133 -8.69 -10.92 -24.22
N ASN A 134 -9.90 -11.43 -24.47
CA ASN A 134 -10.42 -11.54 -25.85
C ASN A 134 -10.80 -10.15 -26.39
N CYS A 135 -10.42 -9.85 -27.62
CA CYS A 135 -10.85 -8.63 -28.32
C CYS A 135 -12.36 -8.66 -28.61
N PRO A 136 -13.09 -7.54 -28.45
CA PRO A 136 -14.47 -7.46 -28.89
C PRO A 136 -14.54 -7.56 -30.42
N GLU A 137 -15.45 -8.39 -30.93
CA GLU A 137 -15.64 -8.54 -32.38
C GLU A 137 -16.70 -7.56 -32.90
N PRO A 138 -16.41 -6.79 -33.96
CA PRO A 138 -17.40 -5.90 -34.57
C PRO A 138 -18.43 -6.70 -35.38
N ALA A 139 -19.67 -6.20 -35.43
CA ALA A 139 -20.70 -6.75 -36.29
C ALA A 139 -20.33 -6.59 -37.78
N VAL A 140 -20.21 -7.70 -38.50
CA VAL A 140 -19.78 -7.70 -39.90
C VAL A 140 -20.86 -7.08 -40.79
N GLY A 141 -20.50 -6.01 -41.50
CA GLY A 141 -21.37 -5.37 -42.50
C GLY A 141 -22.29 -4.26 -41.96
N GLU A 142 -22.14 -3.87 -40.69
CA GLU A 142 -22.82 -2.71 -40.11
C GLU A 142 -21.83 -1.57 -39.86
N ALA A 143 -22.24 -0.33 -40.12
CA ALA A 143 -21.46 0.84 -39.79
C ALA A 143 -21.59 1.15 -38.31
N LEU A 144 -20.47 1.28 -37.61
CA LEU A 144 -20.41 1.63 -36.20
C LEU A 144 -20.43 3.15 -36.04
N PRO A 145 -21.53 3.77 -35.57
CA PRO A 145 -21.64 5.22 -35.43
C PRO A 145 -20.75 5.72 -34.29
N VAL A 146 -19.90 6.72 -34.55
CA VAL A 146 -18.95 7.28 -33.58
C VAL A 146 -18.81 8.78 -33.68
N GLN A 147 -18.51 9.41 -32.55
CA GLN A 147 -18.12 10.80 -32.48
C GLN A 147 -16.62 10.87 -32.19
N LEU A 148 -15.83 11.38 -33.13
CA LEU A 148 -14.41 11.65 -32.90
C LEU A 148 -14.25 12.96 -32.11
N ALA A 149 -13.45 12.92 -31.05
CA ALA A 149 -13.13 14.05 -30.17
C ALA A 149 -11.64 14.03 -29.80
N ASP A 150 -11.12 15.19 -29.35
CA ASP A 150 -9.77 15.35 -28.79
C ASP A 150 -8.64 14.71 -29.62
N CYS A 151 -8.67 14.93 -30.94
CA CYS A 151 -7.64 14.45 -31.85
C CYS A 151 -6.31 15.20 -31.66
N ASN A 152 -5.26 14.50 -31.24
CA ASN A 152 -3.92 15.03 -31.05
C ASN A 152 -2.85 14.16 -31.75
N LEU A 153 -1.70 14.77 -32.05
CA LEU A 153 -0.51 14.06 -32.52
C LEU A 153 0.26 13.48 -31.34
N ASP A 154 0.50 12.17 -31.35
CA ASP A 154 1.29 11.44 -30.37
C ASP A 154 2.63 11.03 -30.99
N CYS A 155 3.75 11.45 -30.39
CA CYS A 155 5.11 11.25 -30.90
C CYS A 155 5.99 10.58 -29.82
N PRO A 156 6.72 9.49 -30.14
CA PRO A 156 7.45 8.67 -29.15
C PRO A 156 8.69 9.34 -28.50
N HIS A 157 9.07 10.53 -28.94
CA HIS A 157 10.06 11.38 -28.27
C HIS A 157 9.46 12.80 -28.21
N ASP A 158 9.48 13.44 -27.03
CA ASP A 158 8.98 14.82 -26.78
C ASP A 158 9.69 15.92 -27.61
N ASP A 159 10.40 15.55 -28.68
CA ASP A 159 10.90 16.47 -29.70
C ASP A 159 9.77 16.71 -30.71
N TYR A 160 8.95 17.74 -30.47
CA TYR A 160 8.08 18.30 -31.51
C TYR A 160 8.96 18.82 -32.65
N PRO A 161 8.95 18.21 -33.86
CA PRO A 161 9.74 18.73 -34.95
C PRO A 161 9.11 20.05 -35.41
N GLN A 162 9.91 21.12 -35.44
CA GLN A 162 9.47 22.39 -36.03
C GLN A 162 9.16 22.15 -37.52
N GLY A 163 7.87 22.18 -37.90
CA GLY A 163 7.44 22.10 -39.30
C GLY A 163 6.47 20.97 -39.67
N ILE A 164 5.65 20.46 -38.75
CA ILE A 164 4.47 19.65 -39.14
C ILE A 164 3.40 20.62 -39.64
N GLU A 165 3.20 20.69 -40.97
CA GLU A 165 2.25 21.66 -41.55
C GLU A 165 0.81 21.14 -41.65
N ASP A 166 0.52 19.82 -41.65
CA ASP A 166 -0.87 19.31 -41.70
C ASP A 166 -0.96 17.80 -41.34
N ALA A 167 -1.55 17.44 -40.19
CA ALA A 167 -1.97 16.07 -39.89
C ALA A 167 -3.50 15.94 -40.03
N GLY A 168 -4.00 14.86 -40.63
CA GLY A 168 -5.43 14.74 -40.90
C GLY A 168 -5.86 13.40 -41.51
N ILE A 169 -7.18 13.22 -41.53
CA ILE A 169 -7.85 12.03 -42.07
C ILE A 169 -8.50 12.41 -43.40
N CYS A 170 -8.32 11.58 -44.43
CA CYS A 170 -8.88 11.84 -45.75
C CYS A 170 -9.75 10.68 -46.26
N PHE A 171 -10.91 11.02 -46.79
CA PHE A 171 -11.81 10.11 -47.50
C PHE A 171 -11.68 10.35 -49.00
N THR A 172 -11.53 9.28 -49.77
CA THR A 172 -11.46 9.35 -51.23
C THR A 172 -12.63 8.58 -51.81
N ASP A 173 -13.40 9.21 -52.70
CA ASP A 173 -14.50 8.55 -53.40
C ASP A 173 -14.00 7.68 -54.58
N ASP A 174 -14.90 6.95 -55.22
CA ASP A 174 -14.60 6.10 -56.40
C ASP A 174 -14.12 6.91 -57.63
N TYR A 175 -14.24 8.23 -57.60
CA TYR A 175 -13.85 9.17 -58.67
C TYR A 175 -12.56 9.94 -58.34
N ASP A 176 -11.79 9.50 -57.34
CA ASP A 176 -10.56 10.15 -56.84
C ASP A 176 -10.77 11.56 -56.23
N ASN A 177 -12.01 11.96 -55.90
CA ASN A 177 -12.24 13.18 -55.13
C ASN A 177 -11.86 12.93 -53.67
N LYS A 178 -10.94 13.74 -53.16
CA LYS A 178 -10.36 13.61 -51.82
C LYS A 178 -10.89 14.71 -50.90
N GLU A 179 -11.58 14.32 -49.84
CA GLU A 179 -12.04 15.21 -48.77
C GLU A 179 -11.17 14.95 -47.53
N CYS A 180 -10.46 15.97 -47.04
CA CYS A 180 -9.49 15.84 -45.95
C CYS A 180 -9.84 16.76 -44.79
N HIS A 181 -9.91 16.21 -43.59
CA HIS A 181 -10.07 16.95 -42.34
C HIS A 181 -8.71 17.08 -41.64
N ARG A 182 -8.27 18.32 -41.41
CA ARG A 182 -6.95 18.68 -40.85
C ARG A 182 -7.07 19.08 -39.37
N VAL A 183 -5.98 18.88 -38.62
CA VAL A 183 -5.82 19.28 -37.21
C VAL A 183 -4.75 20.37 -37.14
N ASP A 184 -5.14 21.61 -36.79
CA ASP A 184 -4.23 22.77 -36.63
C ASP A 184 -3.70 22.88 -35.19
N GLU A 185 -2.45 23.32 -34.99
CA GLU A 185 -1.77 23.43 -33.68
C GLU A 185 -2.43 24.42 -32.68
N ASP A 186 -3.13 25.45 -33.17
CA ASP A 186 -3.69 26.54 -32.34
C ASP A 186 -5.19 26.39 -32.02
N GLU A 187 -5.86 25.40 -32.61
CA GLU A 187 -7.24 25.05 -32.28
C GLU A 187 -7.31 23.53 -32.02
N ALA A 188 -7.24 23.15 -30.73
CA ALA A 188 -7.73 21.84 -30.32
C ALA A 188 -9.10 21.64 -30.96
N LEU A 189 -9.18 20.64 -31.84
CA LEU A 189 -10.25 20.49 -32.81
C LEU A 189 -11.63 20.72 -32.17
N ASN A 190 -12.26 21.86 -32.49
CA ASN A 190 -13.67 22.11 -32.12
C ASN A 190 -14.64 21.22 -32.91
N SER A 191 -14.16 20.24 -33.70
CA SER A 191 -14.99 19.38 -34.51
C SER A 191 -15.18 18.01 -33.85
N ARG A 192 -16.20 17.93 -33.00
CA ARG A 192 -16.93 16.68 -32.80
C ARG A 192 -17.39 16.20 -34.18
N MET A 193 -16.73 15.19 -34.73
CA MET A 193 -17.00 14.66 -36.08
C MET A 193 -17.76 13.34 -35.97
N ALA A 194 -18.97 13.24 -36.54
CA ALA A 194 -19.79 12.04 -36.46
C ALA A 194 -19.61 11.17 -37.71
N VAL A 195 -18.95 10.02 -37.59
CA VAL A 195 -18.67 9.09 -38.69
C VAL A 195 -19.22 7.70 -38.37
N GLY A 196 -19.55 6.91 -39.38
CA GLY A 196 -19.80 5.47 -39.23
C GLY A 196 -18.58 4.66 -39.67
N LEU A 197 -18.05 3.76 -38.85
CA LEU A 197 -16.85 2.96 -39.17
C LEU A 197 -17.21 1.52 -39.52
N TYR A 198 -16.71 1.00 -40.63
CA TYR A 198 -16.78 -0.43 -40.95
C TYR A 198 -15.47 -1.12 -40.58
N LEU A 199 -15.52 -2.02 -39.61
CA LEU A 199 -14.34 -2.66 -39.01
C LEU A 199 -14.15 -4.10 -39.48
N GLN A 200 -12.89 -4.52 -39.59
CA GLN A 200 -12.49 -5.92 -39.74
C GLN A 200 -12.15 -6.58 -38.39
N PRO A 201 -12.10 -7.92 -38.32
CA PRO A 201 -11.56 -8.65 -37.17
C PRO A 201 -10.13 -8.20 -36.82
N ALA A 202 -9.77 -8.27 -35.54
CA ALA A 202 -8.49 -7.78 -35.05
C ALA A 202 -7.29 -8.54 -35.67
N ARG A 203 -6.21 -7.82 -36.02
CA ARG A 203 -4.99 -8.41 -36.62
C ARG A 203 -4.02 -9.02 -35.59
N ASP A 204 -3.93 -8.47 -34.38
CA ASP A 204 -2.94 -8.87 -33.36
C ASP A 204 -3.57 -8.96 -31.95
N PRO A 205 -4.29 -10.05 -31.63
CA PRO A 205 -5.06 -10.15 -30.39
C PRO A 205 -4.23 -10.28 -29.11
N ASP A 206 -2.91 -10.50 -29.21
CA ASP A 206 -2.06 -10.88 -28.08
C ASP A 206 -1.47 -9.67 -27.31
N SER A 207 -1.61 -8.43 -27.79
CA SER A 207 -1.05 -7.24 -27.13
C SER A 207 -1.93 -5.97 -27.14
N LEU A 208 -2.52 -5.61 -28.29
CA LEU A 208 -3.50 -4.52 -28.45
C LEU A 208 -4.48 -4.90 -29.59
N CYS A 209 -5.78 -4.73 -29.40
CA CYS A 209 -6.77 -5.14 -30.40
C CYS A 209 -6.86 -4.14 -31.57
N PHE A 210 -6.06 -4.35 -32.61
CA PHE A 210 -6.08 -3.52 -33.83
C PHE A 210 -7.15 -3.96 -34.82
N HIS A 211 -8.22 -3.18 -34.95
CA HIS A 211 -9.29 -3.37 -35.93
C HIS A 211 -9.10 -2.46 -37.14
N PRO A 212 -8.78 -2.99 -38.33
CA PRO A 212 -8.61 -2.17 -39.52
C PRO A 212 -9.95 -1.59 -39.98
N VAL A 213 -9.95 -0.29 -40.32
CA VAL A 213 -11.12 0.38 -40.90
C VAL A 213 -11.15 0.12 -42.41
N THR A 214 -12.23 -0.48 -42.90
CA THR A 214 -12.41 -0.84 -44.32
C THR A 214 -13.21 0.18 -45.12
N ALA A 215 -14.11 0.90 -44.44
CA ALA A 215 -14.90 1.96 -45.04
C ALA A 215 -15.39 2.94 -43.96
N VAL A 216 -15.66 4.17 -44.37
CA VAL A 216 -16.24 5.21 -43.51
C VAL A 216 -17.54 5.70 -44.14
N LEU A 217 -18.61 5.75 -43.35
CA LEU A 217 -19.88 6.38 -43.67
C LEU A 217 -19.85 7.83 -43.17
N TRP A 218 -19.94 8.77 -44.10
CA TRP A 218 -19.97 10.21 -43.81
C TRP A 218 -21.04 10.89 -44.68
N ASP A 219 -21.89 11.73 -44.09
CA ASP A 219 -22.99 12.42 -44.79
C ASP A 219 -23.83 11.53 -45.74
N SER A 220 -24.11 10.29 -45.32
CA SER A 220 -24.85 9.26 -46.09
C SER A 220 -24.12 8.67 -47.31
N HIS A 221 -22.82 8.96 -47.47
CA HIS A 221 -21.95 8.36 -48.48
C HIS A 221 -20.93 7.42 -47.82
N THR A 222 -20.71 6.25 -48.43
CA THR A 222 -19.72 5.28 -47.94
C THR A 222 -18.45 5.39 -48.76
N PHE A 223 -17.33 5.67 -48.09
CA PHE A 223 -16.01 5.79 -48.68
C PHE A 223 -15.19 4.55 -48.37
N HIS A 224 -14.75 3.82 -49.40
CA HIS A 224 -13.94 2.60 -49.25
C HIS A 224 -12.43 2.88 -49.21
N ASN A 225 -12.01 4.08 -49.62
CA ASN A 225 -10.61 4.45 -49.66
C ASN A 225 -10.34 5.56 -48.64
N VAL A 226 -9.93 5.14 -47.45
CA VAL A 226 -9.63 6.01 -46.32
C VAL A 226 -8.13 6.02 -46.13
N SER A 227 -7.53 7.21 -46.10
CA SER A 227 -6.08 7.36 -45.98
C SER A 227 -5.69 8.45 -45.00
N CYS A 228 -4.59 8.21 -44.31
CA CYS A 228 -3.91 9.20 -43.51
C CYS A 228 -3.13 10.19 -44.38
N MET A 229 -3.03 11.45 -43.96
CA MET A 229 -2.20 12.45 -44.65
C MET A 229 -0.70 12.17 -44.42
N LYS A 230 0.11 12.24 -45.48
CA LYS A 230 1.52 11.79 -45.49
C LYS A 230 2.55 12.91 -45.26
N HIS A 231 2.15 14.10 -44.81
CA HIS A 231 3.09 15.21 -44.58
C HIS A 231 3.81 15.13 -43.22
N LEU A 232 4.36 13.95 -42.90
CA LEU A 232 5.40 13.83 -41.88
C LEU A 232 6.77 13.85 -42.58
N PRO A 233 7.72 14.68 -42.13
CA PRO A 233 8.98 14.88 -42.84
C PRO A 233 9.73 13.55 -43.02
N GLU A 234 10.18 13.30 -44.25
CA GLU A 234 10.88 12.09 -44.70
C GLU A 234 12.31 11.95 -44.12
N HIS A 235 12.68 12.82 -43.18
CA HIS A 235 13.97 12.86 -42.51
C HIS A 235 13.78 12.91 -40.99
N ASP A 236 14.37 11.92 -40.33
CA ASP A 236 14.37 11.62 -38.89
C ASP A 236 13.22 10.76 -38.36
N HIS A 237 13.60 9.90 -37.41
CA HIS A 237 12.90 8.72 -36.90
C HIS A 237 11.64 9.02 -36.06
N THR A 238 10.85 10.02 -36.41
CA THR A 238 9.63 10.37 -35.68
C THR A 238 8.40 9.69 -36.29
N ASN A 239 8.13 8.46 -35.86
CA ASN A 239 6.85 7.79 -36.08
C ASN A 239 5.77 8.48 -35.21
N CYS A 240 5.33 9.67 -35.60
CA CYS A 240 4.17 10.29 -34.96
C CYS A 240 2.88 9.72 -35.54
N SER A 241 1.88 9.52 -34.69
CA SER A 241 0.56 9.03 -35.08
C SER A 241 -0.52 10.02 -34.65
N LEU A 242 -1.54 10.21 -35.48
CA LEU A 242 -2.74 10.96 -35.07
C LEU A 242 -3.60 10.03 -34.21
N LYS A 243 -3.88 10.46 -32.98
CA LYS A 243 -4.70 9.76 -32.00
C LYS A 243 -5.96 10.57 -31.69
N CYS A 244 -7.13 9.99 -31.96
CA CYS A 244 -8.43 10.59 -31.59
C CYS A 244 -9.15 9.74 -30.55
N ASN A 245 -9.84 10.39 -29.60
CA ASN A 245 -10.77 9.72 -28.71
C ASN A 245 -12.09 9.46 -29.45
N ILE A 246 -12.69 8.30 -29.17
CA ILE A 246 -14.01 7.96 -29.68
C ILE A 246 -15.03 8.09 -28.55
N GLU A 247 -16.01 8.98 -28.75
CA GLU A 247 -17.20 9.12 -27.90
C GLU A 247 -18.40 8.42 -28.57
N ASP A 248 -19.25 7.79 -27.76
CA ASP A 248 -20.50 7.18 -28.22
C ASP A 248 -21.56 8.25 -28.55
N ILE A 249 -22.44 7.96 -29.51
CA ILE A 249 -23.54 8.84 -29.93
C ILE A 249 -24.84 8.31 -29.29
N PRO A 250 -25.39 8.98 -28.25
CA PRO A 250 -26.49 8.45 -27.41
C PRO A 250 -27.82 8.18 -28.14
N GLU A 251 -27.98 8.62 -29.40
CA GLU A 251 -29.26 8.60 -30.13
C GLU A 251 -29.39 7.44 -31.14
N VAL A 252 -28.35 6.62 -31.36
CA VAL A 252 -28.39 5.53 -32.37
C VAL A 252 -28.68 4.18 -31.71
N ASN A 253 -29.95 3.79 -31.67
CA ASN A 253 -30.44 2.49 -31.16
C ASN A 253 -30.09 1.30 -32.09
N THR A 254 -28.81 1.04 -32.32
CA THR A 254 -28.34 -0.23 -32.91
C THR A 254 -27.80 -1.10 -31.79
N THR A 255 -28.45 -2.24 -31.52
CA THR A 255 -28.08 -3.15 -30.43
C THR A 255 -26.64 -3.67 -30.55
N SER A 256 -26.15 -3.85 -31.78
CA SER A 256 -24.79 -4.29 -32.11
C SER A 256 -23.71 -3.25 -31.79
N ALA A 257 -23.98 -1.97 -32.05
CA ALA A 257 -23.04 -0.88 -31.71
C ALA A 257 -22.93 -0.71 -30.20
N ALA A 258 -24.08 -0.71 -29.50
CA ALA A 258 -24.11 -0.63 -28.05
C ALA A 258 -23.38 -1.80 -27.38
N GLU A 259 -23.47 -3.01 -27.93
CA GLU A 259 -22.73 -4.19 -27.45
C GLU A 259 -21.21 -4.07 -27.63
N PHE A 260 -20.73 -3.41 -28.70
CA PHE A 260 -19.30 -3.17 -28.92
C PHE A 260 -18.75 -2.07 -27.98
N TRP A 261 -19.48 -0.96 -27.80
CA TRP A 261 -19.10 0.14 -26.90
C TRP A 261 -19.20 -0.21 -25.42
N HIS A 262 -20.19 -1.03 -25.08
CA HIS A 262 -20.46 -1.50 -23.72
C HIS A 262 -20.09 -2.96 -23.54
N ALA A 263 -19.06 -3.43 -24.25
CA ALA A 263 -18.51 -4.76 -24.02
C ALA A 263 -18.13 -4.87 -22.53
N GLU A 264 -18.98 -5.53 -21.75
CA GLU A 264 -18.75 -5.75 -20.33
C GLU A 264 -17.57 -6.71 -20.21
N CYS A 265 -16.41 -6.19 -19.79
CA CYS A 265 -15.26 -6.99 -19.49
C CYS A 265 -15.60 -7.93 -18.31
N THR A 266 -16.05 -9.14 -18.64
CA THR A 266 -16.45 -10.14 -17.64
C THR A 266 -15.21 -10.93 -17.20
N PRO A 267 -14.87 -10.93 -15.90
CA PRO A 267 -13.77 -11.74 -15.41
C PRO A 267 -14.09 -13.24 -15.59
N PRO A 268 -13.07 -14.10 -15.81
CA PRO A 268 -13.27 -15.54 -15.97
C PRO A 268 -14.01 -16.14 -14.77
N GLU A 269 -14.92 -17.08 -15.02
CA GLU A 269 -15.75 -17.73 -14.00
C GLU A 269 -14.89 -18.40 -12.90
N GLY A 270 -15.07 -18.02 -11.63
CA GLY A 270 -14.46 -18.81 -10.54
C GLY A 270 -14.50 -18.28 -9.10
N SER A 271 -14.62 -16.98 -8.82
CA SER A 271 -14.72 -16.51 -7.42
C SER A 271 -15.35 -15.12 -7.32
N ASP A 272 -16.49 -15.02 -6.63
CA ASP A 272 -17.14 -13.74 -6.33
C ASP A 272 -16.18 -12.85 -5.51
N ARG A 273 -15.74 -11.72 -6.09
CA ARG A 273 -14.91 -10.69 -5.45
C ARG A 273 -15.35 -10.37 -4.01
N ARG A 274 -16.68 -10.25 -3.80
CA ARG A 274 -17.27 -9.96 -2.48
C ARG A 274 -16.99 -11.04 -1.44
N ILE A 275 -17.00 -12.30 -1.85
CA ILE A 275 -16.72 -13.45 -0.97
C ILE A 275 -15.24 -13.45 -0.61
N THR A 276 -14.34 -13.27 -1.58
CA THR A 276 -12.90 -13.17 -1.33
C THR A 276 -12.58 -12.06 -0.35
N ILE A 277 -13.07 -10.84 -0.58
CA ILE A 277 -12.85 -9.68 0.30
C ILE A 277 -13.40 -9.97 1.70
N SER A 278 -14.59 -10.56 1.80
CA SER A 278 -15.22 -10.87 3.09
C SER A 278 -14.42 -11.91 3.87
N ILE A 279 -13.97 -12.99 3.23
CA ILE A 279 -13.13 -14.03 3.84
C ILE A 279 -11.81 -13.42 4.30
N TYR A 280 -11.15 -12.65 3.43
CA TYR A 280 -9.89 -11.97 3.76
C TYR A 280 -10.08 -11.04 4.96
N PHE A 281 -11.12 -10.21 4.95
CA PHE A 281 -11.42 -9.27 6.03
C PHE A 281 -11.61 -9.98 7.37
N VAL A 282 -12.42 -11.04 7.42
CA VAL A 282 -12.67 -11.79 8.65
C VAL A 282 -11.38 -12.45 9.16
N LEU A 283 -10.62 -13.10 8.29
CA LEU A 283 -9.34 -13.72 8.66
C LEU A 283 -8.33 -12.67 9.13
N ARG A 284 -8.27 -11.51 8.45
CA ARG A 284 -7.39 -10.39 8.80
C ARG A 284 -7.72 -9.83 10.17
N VAL A 285 -9.00 -9.65 10.48
CA VAL A 285 -9.48 -9.19 11.80
C VAL A 285 -9.10 -10.19 12.89
N ILE A 286 -9.34 -11.49 12.67
CA ILE A 286 -8.98 -12.56 13.64
C ILE A 286 -7.46 -12.57 13.87
N PHE A 287 -6.66 -12.63 12.81
CA PHE A 287 -5.20 -12.58 12.89
C PHE A 287 -4.74 -11.36 13.70
N GLN A 288 -5.35 -10.19 13.44
CA GLN A 288 -4.91 -8.96 14.06
C GLN A 288 -5.27 -8.85 15.55
N ILE A 289 -6.40 -9.42 15.97
CA ILE A 289 -6.77 -9.61 17.38
C ILE A 289 -5.77 -10.54 18.07
N LEU A 290 -5.45 -11.68 17.45
CA LEU A 290 -4.51 -12.66 18.01
C LEU A 290 -3.09 -12.07 18.18
N VAL A 291 -2.59 -11.35 17.18
CA VAL A 291 -1.33 -10.60 17.27
C VAL A 291 -1.38 -9.57 18.42
N SER A 292 -2.50 -8.86 18.59
CA SER A 292 -2.69 -7.89 19.68
C SER A 292 -2.66 -8.54 21.07
N VAL A 293 -3.28 -9.71 21.22
CA VAL A 293 -3.22 -10.52 22.46
C VAL A 293 -1.78 -10.95 22.76
N CYS A 294 -1.05 -11.44 21.75
CA CYS A 294 0.36 -11.83 21.91
C CYS A 294 1.24 -10.66 22.36
N PHE A 295 1.11 -9.48 21.74
CA PHE A 295 1.82 -8.27 22.19
C PHE A 295 1.49 -7.90 23.63
N THR A 296 0.20 -7.94 24.00
CA THR A 296 -0.25 -7.62 25.36
C THR A 296 0.39 -8.55 26.40
N TYR A 297 0.40 -9.86 26.13
CA TYR A 297 1.03 -10.83 27.03
C TYR A 297 2.55 -10.70 27.09
N LEU A 298 3.21 -10.44 25.96
CA LEU A 298 4.66 -10.28 25.91
C LEU A 298 5.13 -9.00 26.61
N ASP A 299 4.42 -7.88 26.45
CA ASP A 299 4.73 -6.65 27.18
C ASP A 299 4.51 -6.83 28.70
N ALA A 300 3.39 -7.46 29.11
CA ALA A 300 3.13 -7.76 30.52
C ALA A 300 4.18 -8.70 31.14
N THR A 301 4.59 -9.72 30.38
CA THR A 301 5.68 -10.63 30.74
C THR A 301 6.99 -9.88 30.89
N THR A 302 7.32 -9.02 29.93
CA THR A 302 8.59 -8.26 29.93
C THR A 302 8.68 -7.37 31.16
N VAL A 303 7.61 -6.63 31.49
CA VAL A 303 7.57 -5.79 32.69
C VAL A 303 7.71 -6.62 33.97
N SER A 304 7.02 -7.76 34.05
CA SER A 304 7.06 -8.63 35.24
C SER A 304 8.45 -9.25 35.43
N MET A 305 9.04 -9.81 34.37
CA MET A 305 10.37 -10.43 34.41
C MET A 305 11.47 -9.42 34.72
N VAL A 306 11.38 -8.22 34.16
CA VAL A 306 12.30 -7.11 34.46
C VAL A 306 12.20 -6.69 35.92
N ARG A 307 10.99 -6.67 36.50
CA ARG A 307 10.78 -6.34 37.91
C ARG A 307 11.32 -7.42 38.85
N ILE A 308 11.10 -8.70 38.53
CA ILE A 308 11.54 -9.84 39.36
C ILE A 308 13.08 -9.97 39.34
N HIS A 309 13.70 -9.81 38.17
CA HIS A 309 15.14 -10.03 37.98
C HIS A 309 15.96 -8.73 37.95
N GLU A 310 15.40 -7.62 38.45
CA GLU A 310 16.02 -6.29 38.49
C GLU A 310 16.70 -5.86 37.17
N GLY A 311 16.03 -6.17 36.05
CA GLY A 311 16.53 -5.88 34.71
C GLY A 311 16.34 -4.40 34.31
N ARG A 312 16.98 -4.01 33.20
CA ARG A 312 16.68 -2.73 32.53
C ARG A 312 15.68 -2.96 31.41
N PHE A 313 14.47 -2.40 31.52
CA PHE A 313 13.40 -2.57 30.52
C PHE A 313 13.83 -2.18 29.10
N ALA A 314 14.50 -1.04 28.95
CA ALA A 314 15.00 -0.56 27.66
C ALA A 314 15.96 -1.55 26.98
N TRP A 315 16.74 -2.30 27.75
CA TRP A 315 17.67 -3.30 27.22
C TRP A 315 16.97 -4.58 26.76
N GLN A 316 15.80 -4.90 27.32
CA GLN A 316 14.97 -6.00 26.81
C GLN A 316 14.31 -5.60 25.49
N ARG A 317 13.74 -4.39 25.43
CA ARG A 317 13.17 -3.81 24.21
C ARG A 317 14.19 -3.62 23.08
N PHE A 318 15.47 -3.46 23.39
CA PHE A 318 16.53 -3.40 22.39
C PHE A 318 16.55 -4.65 21.49
N TRP A 319 16.41 -5.85 22.07
CA TRP A 319 16.43 -7.10 21.30
C TRP A 319 15.21 -7.25 20.37
N ALA A 320 14.07 -6.67 20.73
CA ALA A 320 12.92 -6.57 19.85
C ALA A 320 13.22 -5.72 18.60
N ILE A 321 13.86 -4.56 18.78
CA ILE A 321 14.26 -3.68 17.66
C ILE A 321 15.27 -4.39 16.76
N VAL A 322 16.28 -5.02 17.36
CA VAL A 322 17.29 -5.79 16.63
C VAL A 322 16.62 -6.89 15.79
N GLY A 323 15.64 -7.60 16.36
CA GLY A 323 14.84 -8.57 15.62
C GLY A 323 14.22 -7.99 14.36
N SER A 324 13.48 -6.88 14.50
CA SER A 324 12.80 -6.22 13.38
C SER A 324 13.76 -5.66 12.33
N VAL A 325 14.88 -5.06 12.75
CA VAL A 325 15.87 -4.44 11.84
C VAL A 325 16.52 -5.47 10.92
N PHE A 326 16.77 -6.70 11.40
CA PHE A 326 17.40 -7.73 10.58
C PHE A 326 16.41 -8.57 9.79
N SER A 327 15.22 -8.84 10.34
CA SER A 327 14.28 -9.77 9.74
C SER A 327 13.51 -9.18 8.56
N ALA A 328 13.22 -7.87 8.57
CA ALA A 328 12.43 -7.23 7.52
C ALA A 328 13.12 -7.21 6.13
N PRO A 329 14.40 -6.79 5.99
CA PRO A 329 15.10 -6.89 4.70
C PRO A 329 15.30 -8.33 4.26
N LEU A 330 15.51 -9.25 5.22
CA LEU A 330 15.66 -10.66 4.93
C LEU A 330 14.39 -11.23 4.30
N ALA A 331 13.22 -10.85 4.82
CA ALA A 331 11.94 -11.22 4.22
C ALA A 331 11.78 -10.67 2.80
N GLY A 332 12.09 -9.38 2.59
CA GLY A 332 12.04 -8.77 1.26
C GLY A 332 13.01 -9.43 0.27
N PHE A 333 14.22 -9.79 0.70
CA PHE A 333 15.18 -10.52 -0.13
C PHE A 333 14.67 -11.89 -0.56
N PHE A 334 14.05 -12.66 0.36
CA PHE A 334 13.48 -13.96 0.00
C PHE A 334 12.30 -13.83 -0.97
N ILE A 335 11.47 -12.79 -0.80
CA ILE A 335 10.37 -12.47 -1.74
C ILE A 335 10.94 -12.19 -3.14
N ASP A 336 11.99 -11.37 -3.25
CA ASP A 336 12.60 -11.06 -4.55
C ASP A 336 13.18 -12.31 -5.23
N VAL A 337 13.91 -13.15 -4.48
CA VAL A 337 14.52 -14.38 -5.02
C VAL A 337 13.48 -15.39 -5.49
N THR A 338 12.38 -15.58 -4.77
CA THR A 338 11.33 -16.52 -5.21
C THR A 338 10.49 -15.95 -6.34
N SER A 339 10.39 -14.63 -6.45
CA SER A 339 9.61 -13.96 -7.50
C SER A 339 10.34 -13.83 -8.84
N GLU A 340 11.66 -14.03 -8.89
CA GLU A 340 12.45 -14.00 -10.12
C GLU A 340 11.99 -15.03 -11.18
N HIS A 341 11.24 -16.06 -10.77
CA HIS A 341 10.81 -17.16 -11.64
C HIS A 341 9.29 -17.22 -11.91
N VAL A 342 8.52 -16.21 -11.48
CA VAL A 342 7.05 -16.17 -11.63
C VAL A 342 6.67 -15.14 -12.68
N ILE A 343 5.95 -15.58 -13.73
CA ILE A 343 5.48 -14.70 -14.83
C ILE A 343 4.36 -13.76 -14.35
N THR A 344 3.61 -14.15 -13.31
CA THR A 344 2.48 -13.41 -12.74
C THR A 344 2.86 -12.68 -11.44
N GLY A 345 3.69 -11.63 -11.53
CA GLY A 345 4.00 -10.74 -10.41
C GLY A 345 4.83 -11.35 -9.26
N PHE A 346 4.76 -10.72 -8.08
CA PHE A 346 5.54 -11.10 -6.89
C PHE A 346 4.82 -12.14 -6.01
N ASP A 347 5.53 -13.16 -5.52
CA ASP A 347 5.04 -14.12 -4.54
C ASP A 347 5.43 -13.70 -3.11
N TYR A 348 4.47 -13.20 -2.33
CA TYR A 348 4.69 -12.80 -0.93
C TYR A 348 4.65 -13.97 0.07
N SER A 349 4.41 -15.21 -0.37
CA SER A 349 4.38 -16.40 0.49
C SER A 349 5.61 -16.58 1.41
N PRO A 350 6.85 -16.26 0.99
CA PRO A 350 8.02 -16.35 1.87
C PRO A 350 7.90 -15.54 3.16
N ALA A 351 7.27 -14.36 3.13
CA ALA A 351 7.06 -13.53 4.31
C ALA A 351 6.19 -14.25 5.36
N PHE A 352 5.16 -14.95 4.91
CA PHE A 352 4.28 -15.75 5.77
C PHE A 352 5.00 -16.98 6.33
N TYR A 353 5.78 -17.69 5.52
CA TYR A 353 6.59 -18.83 5.99
C TYR A 353 7.62 -18.38 7.04
N MET A 354 8.31 -17.26 6.81
CA MET A 354 9.24 -16.68 7.79
C MET A 354 8.53 -16.30 9.09
N PHE A 355 7.38 -15.62 9.00
CA PHE A 355 6.57 -15.29 10.18
C PHE A 355 6.19 -16.54 10.98
N ASN A 356 5.77 -17.61 10.30
CA ASN A 356 5.42 -18.88 10.93
C ASN A 356 6.62 -19.53 11.63
N VAL A 357 7.79 -19.59 10.97
CA VAL A 357 9.03 -20.10 11.57
C VAL A 357 9.39 -19.32 12.82
N PHE A 358 9.39 -17.98 12.76
CA PHE A 358 9.69 -17.13 13.91
C PHE A 358 8.66 -17.31 15.03
N THR A 359 7.38 -17.47 14.71
CA THR A 359 6.30 -17.70 15.69
C THR A 359 6.44 -19.06 16.38
N VAL A 360 6.77 -20.13 15.63
CA VAL A 360 7.02 -21.46 16.20
C VAL A 360 8.24 -21.43 17.13
N LEU A 361 9.34 -20.79 16.71
CA LEU A 361 10.51 -20.60 17.57
C LEU A 361 10.16 -19.78 18.81
N THR A 362 9.35 -18.73 18.68
CA THR A 362 8.85 -17.93 19.80
C THR A 362 8.08 -18.80 20.78
N ALA A 363 7.22 -19.70 20.31
CA ALA A 363 6.47 -20.62 21.15
C ALA A 363 7.39 -21.60 21.89
N ILE A 364 8.41 -22.15 21.22
CA ILE A 364 9.40 -23.05 21.85
C ILE A 364 10.15 -22.33 22.98
N PHE A 365 10.68 -21.14 22.73
CA PHE A 365 11.40 -20.39 23.77
C PHE A 365 10.48 -19.85 24.87
N THR A 366 9.23 -19.53 24.56
CA THR A 366 8.20 -19.18 25.56
C THR A 366 7.86 -20.37 26.45
N TYR A 367 7.91 -21.60 25.93
CA TYR A 367 7.74 -22.81 26.72
C TYR A 367 8.90 -23.04 27.70
N VAL A 368 10.13 -22.64 27.33
CA VAL A 368 11.30 -22.70 28.22
C VAL A 368 11.26 -21.60 29.29
N LEU A 369 10.65 -20.45 28.97
CA LEU A 369 10.55 -19.31 29.89
C LEU A 369 9.58 -19.60 31.06
N ASP A 370 10.03 -19.39 32.29
CA ASP A 370 9.15 -19.40 33.46
C ASP A 370 8.41 -18.06 33.58
N LEU A 371 7.09 -18.15 33.50
CA LEU A 371 6.20 -17.00 33.39
C LEU A 371 5.39 -16.83 34.67
N ASP A 372 5.90 -16.02 35.58
CA ASP A 372 5.16 -15.53 36.74
C ASP A 372 4.66 -14.09 36.47
N VAL A 373 3.45 -13.99 35.92
CA VAL A 373 2.80 -12.70 35.65
C VAL A 373 1.85 -12.37 36.78
N ALA A 374 2.08 -11.23 37.43
CA ALA A 374 1.18 -10.72 38.47
C ALA A 374 -0.13 -10.21 37.84
N HIS A 375 -1.26 -10.50 38.49
CA HIS A 375 -2.60 -10.14 38.01
C HIS A 375 -2.74 -8.63 37.77
N PRO A 376 -3.25 -8.20 36.61
CA PRO A 376 -3.55 -6.79 36.34
C PRO A 376 -4.70 -6.30 37.23
N GLY A 377 -4.50 -5.15 37.90
CA GLY A 377 -5.49 -4.54 38.79
C GLY A 377 -6.74 -3.99 38.07
N LYS A 378 -7.86 -3.86 38.79
CA LYS A 378 -9.17 -3.47 38.23
C LYS A 378 -9.37 -1.96 37.96
N SER A 379 -10.23 -1.72 36.96
CA SER A 379 -10.99 -0.54 36.50
C SER A 379 -10.25 0.78 36.23
N GLY A 380 -9.88 0.99 34.96
CA GLY A 380 -9.26 2.21 34.43
C GLY A 380 -10.21 3.34 33.97
N LEU A 381 -11.51 3.07 33.74
CA LEU A 381 -12.37 4.05 33.06
C LEU A 381 -12.63 5.34 33.87
N GLN A 382 -12.81 5.22 35.19
CA GLN A 382 -12.94 6.40 36.06
C GLN A 382 -11.65 7.23 36.11
N ARG A 383 -10.49 6.56 36.07
CA ARG A 383 -9.17 7.20 36.03
C ARG A 383 -8.94 7.93 34.70
N VAL A 384 -9.40 7.35 33.58
CA VAL A 384 -9.34 8.00 32.26
C VAL A 384 -10.20 9.27 32.23
N ARG A 385 -11.40 9.22 32.81
CA ARG A 385 -12.29 10.40 32.89
C ARG A 385 -11.67 11.56 33.66
N GLU A 386 -10.87 11.26 34.69
CA GLU A 386 -10.13 12.28 35.46
C GLU A 386 -9.05 12.95 34.61
N LEU A 387 -8.33 12.18 33.78
CA LEU A 387 -7.29 12.71 32.88
C LEU A 387 -7.86 13.64 31.81
N LEU A 388 -9.04 13.34 31.26
CA LEU A 388 -9.70 14.16 30.24
C LEU A 388 -10.11 15.56 30.74
N ARG A 389 -10.09 15.80 32.06
CA ARG A 389 -10.38 17.12 32.65
C ARG A 389 -9.16 18.04 32.70
N VAL A 390 -7.96 17.52 32.46
CA VAL A 390 -6.71 18.30 32.47
C VAL A 390 -6.46 18.81 31.04
N PRO A 391 -6.54 20.13 30.78
CA PRO A 391 -6.49 20.67 29.42
C PRO A 391 -5.15 20.40 28.71
N GLU A 392 -4.03 20.37 29.45
CA GLU A 392 -2.70 20.07 28.91
C GLU A 392 -2.56 18.62 28.45
N LEU A 393 -3.26 17.69 29.12
CA LEU A 393 -3.28 16.28 28.72
C LEU A 393 -4.27 16.05 27.58
N LEU A 394 -5.38 16.77 27.56
CA LEU A 394 -6.34 16.72 26.46
C LEU A 394 -5.70 17.20 25.14
N SER A 395 -4.96 18.31 25.17
CA SER A 395 -4.24 18.79 23.99
C SER A 395 -3.15 17.79 23.54
N LEU A 396 -2.41 17.21 24.48
CA LEU A 396 -1.43 16.15 24.18
C LEU A 396 -2.09 14.93 23.52
N PHE A 397 -3.25 14.51 24.00
CA PHE A 397 -4.01 13.38 23.45
C PHE A 397 -4.47 13.63 22.01
N LEU A 398 -4.95 14.85 21.71
CA LEU A 398 -5.34 15.23 20.35
C LEU A 398 -4.13 15.29 19.40
N VAL A 399 -3.00 15.85 19.86
CA VAL A 399 -1.76 15.88 19.08
C VAL A 399 -1.22 14.47 18.84
N ALA A 400 -1.24 13.60 19.86
CA ALA A 400 -0.83 12.21 19.74
C ALA A 400 -1.70 11.44 18.75
N LEU A 401 -3.00 11.70 18.73
CA LEU A 401 -3.92 11.11 17.74
C LEU A 401 -3.53 11.53 16.31
N GLY A 402 -3.40 12.83 16.06
CA GLY A 402 -3.06 13.35 14.73
C GLY A 402 -1.69 12.89 14.23
N LEU A 403 -0.65 12.95 15.06
CA LEU A 403 0.69 12.45 14.69
C LEU A 403 0.72 10.93 14.54
N GLY A 404 -0.11 10.21 15.30
CA GLY A 404 -0.33 8.78 15.12
C GLY A 404 -0.90 8.48 13.74
N SER A 405 -1.95 9.20 13.31
CA SER A 405 -2.57 9.00 11.99
C SER A 405 -1.63 9.24 10.82
N VAL A 406 -0.78 10.27 10.91
CA VAL A 406 0.26 10.50 9.89
C VAL A 406 1.26 9.34 9.84
N TYR A 407 1.70 8.83 11.00
CA TYR A 407 2.59 7.69 11.06
C TYR A 407 1.94 6.40 10.51
N GLY A 408 0.65 6.20 10.81
CA GLY A 408 -0.13 5.08 10.30
C GLY A 408 -0.25 5.08 8.78
N PHE A 409 -0.61 6.22 8.20
CA PHE A 409 -0.70 6.39 6.76
C PHE A 409 0.63 6.04 6.06
N LEU A 410 1.75 6.56 6.58
CA LEU A 410 3.07 6.24 6.05
C LEU A 410 3.36 4.74 6.14
N GLU A 411 3.19 4.12 7.32
CA GLU A 411 3.50 2.70 7.50
C GLU A 411 2.69 1.75 6.62
N TYR A 412 1.43 2.06 6.30
CA TYR A 412 0.61 1.16 5.46
C TYR A 412 0.79 1.40 3.97
N PHE A 413 0.91 2.64 3.52
CA PHE A 413 0.93 2.96 2.09
C PHE A 413 2.32 3.16 1.51
N LEU A 414 3.35 3.36 2.33
CA LEU A 414 4.72 3.55 1.84
C LEU A 414 5.22 2.35 1.03
N PHE A 415 4.97 1.12 1.49
CA PHE A 415 5.45 -0.08 0.79
C PHE A 415 4.77 -0.22 -0.58
N TRP A 416 3.48 0.09 -0.63
CA TRP A 416 2.72 0.11 -1.88
C TRP A 416 3.28 1.17 -2.84
N TYR A 417 3.48 2.40 -2.35
CA TYR A 417 4.01 3.51 -3.13
C TYR A 417 5.43 3.23 -3.68
N LEU A 418 6.31 2.63 -2.87
CA LEU A 418 7.66 2.28 -3.32
C LEU A 418 7.64 1.21 -4.42
N LEU A 419 6.69 0.28 -4.40
CA LEU A 419 6.53 -0.70 -5.47
C LEU A 419 6.01 -0.05 -6.76
N ASP A 420 5.13 0.95 -6.67
CA ASP A 420 4.70 1.72 -7.84
C ASP A 420 5.86 2.48 -8.51
N LEU A 421 6.89 2.83 -7.74
CA LEU A 421 8.14 3.41 -8.24
C LEU A 421 9.15 2.37 -8.75
N GLY A 422 8.78 1.08 -8.77
CA GLY A 422 9.65 -0.01 -9.22
C GLY A 422 10.73 -0.41 -8.20
N ALA A 423 10.55 -0.14 -6.90
CA ALA A 423 11.50 -0.56 -5.87
C ALA A 423 11.46 -2.09 -5.66
N PRO A 424 12.61 -2.76 -5.48
CA PRO A 424 12.65 -4.17 -5.08
C PRO A 424 12.16 -4.39 -3.64
N ASN A 425 11.67 -5.59 -3.30
CA ASN A 425 11.04 -5.86 -2.00
C ASN A 425 12.03 -5.79 -0.83
N TYR A 426 13.30 -6.14 -1.04
CA TYR A 426 14.33 -5.98 -0.01
C TYR A 426 14.51 -4.51 0.40
N MET A 427 14.28 -3.55 -0.51
CA MET A 427 14.34 -2.13 -0.19
C MET A 427 13.20 -1.71 0.73
N LEU A 428 12.02 -2.31 0.57
CA LEU A 428 10.90 -2.10 1.48
C LEU A 428 11.29 -2.51 2.90
N GLY A 429 11.86 -3.70 3.08
CA GLY A 429 12.36 -4.14 4.39
C GLY A 429 13.50 -3.27 4.95
N LEU A 430 14.35 -2.73 4.07
CA LEU A 430 15.46 -1.84 4.44
C LEU A 430 14.98 -0.51 5.04
N THR A 431 13.79 -0.02 4.69
CA THR A 431 13.19 1.17 5.32
C THR A 431 13.10 1.01 6.84
N ILE A 432 12.58 -0.13 7.31
CA ILE A 432 12.44 -0.48 8.73
C ILE A 432 13.81 -0.56 9.41
N SER A 433 14.82 -1.12 8.72
CA SER A 433 16.18 -1.19 9.24
C SER A 433 16.79 0.19 9.44
N VAL A 434 16.65 1.07 8.45
CA VAL A 434 17.18 2.44 8.50
C VAL A 434 16.50 3.24 9.61
N GLY A 435 15.16 3.18 9.71
CA GLY A 435 14.40 3.80 10.78
C GLY A 435 14.82 3.30 12.17
N GLY A 436 14.96 1.98 12.34
CA GLY A 436 15.38 1.38 13.61
C GLY A 436 16.81 1.72 14.03
N ILE A 437 17.77 1.69 13.10
CA ILE A 437 19.19 2.01 13.37
C ILE A 437 19.35 3.50 13.70
N THR A 438 18.76 4.38 12.88
CA THR A 438 18.81 5.83 13.14
C THR A 438 18.05 6.18 14.41
N GLY A 439 16.91 5.55 14.66
CA GLY A 439 16.14 5.63 15.89
C GLY A 439 16.97 5.33 17.13
N PHE A 440 17.76 4.24 17.13
CA PHE A 440 18.60 3.89 18.26
C PHE A 440 19.67 4.97 18.55
N ALA A 441 20.32 5.50 17.51
CA ALA A 441 21.31 6.55 17.65
C ALA A 441 20.72 7.84 18.27
N PHE A 442 19.54 8.26 17.79
CA PHE A 442 18.85 9.43 18.33
C PHE A 442 18.31 9.21 19.75
N LEU A 443 17.83 8.00 20.07
CA LEU A 443 17.37 7.65 21.41
C LEU A 443 18.51 7.69 22.43
N TYR A 444 19.72 7.24 22.06
CA TYR A 444 20.90 7.33 22.91
C TYR A 444 21.21 8.78 23.30
N GLU A 445 21.09 9.71 22.35
CA GLU A 445 21.36 11.14 22.54
C GLU A 445 20.13 11.97 22.97
N SER A 446 18.99 11.33 23.19
CA SER A 446 17.70 11.98 23.45
C SER A 446 17.74 12.98 24.61
N LYS A 447 18.49 12.70 25.69
CA LYS A 447 18.67 13.63 26.82
C LYS A 447 19.25 14.97 26.41
N ARG A 448 20.21 14.99 25.47
CA ARG A 448 20.82 16.24 24.98
C ARG A 448 19.80 17.07 24.21
N PHE A 449 18.95 16.42 23.41
CA PHE A 449 17.86 17.07 22.69
C PHE A 449 16.82 17.66 23.65
N PHE A 450 16.33 16.87 24.63
CA PHE A 450 15.34 17.34 25.59
C PHE A 450 15.84 18.50 26.45
N ASN A 451 17.12 18.47 26.87
CA ASN A 451 17.70 19.55 27.67
C ASN A 451 17.91 20.86 26.88
N LYS A 452 18.14 20.77 25.56
CA LYS A 452 18.37 21.95 24.71
C LYS A 452 17.08 22.57 24.18
N LEU A 453 16.16 21.73 23.69
CA LEU A 453 14.97 22.18 22.97
C LEU A 453 13.71 22.15 23.85
N GLY A 454 13.66 21.31 24.87
CA GLY A 454 12.45 21.05 25.65
C GLY A 454 11.47 20.11 24.94
N TYR A 455 10.57 19.49 25.71
CA TYR A 455 9.67 18.45 25.21
C TYR A 455 8.64 18.95 24.18
N VAL A 456 8.01 20.10 24.42
CA VAL A 456 6.97 20.66 23.54
C VAL A 456 7.54 21.04 22.18
N ASN A 457 8.71 21.69 22.15
CA ASN A 457 9.35 22.07 20.89
C ASN A 457 9.77 20.85 20.07
N ILE A 458 10.14 19.74 20.70
CA ILE A 458 10.44 18.48 20.00
C ILE A 458 9.17 17.89 19.38
N ILE A 459 8.02 17.97 20.05
CA ILE A 459 6.74 17.52 19.49
C ILE A 459 6.39 18.36 18.24
N ILE A 460 6.54 19.69 18.32
CA ILE A 460 6.29 20.60 17.19
C ILE A 460 7.27 20.31 16.05
N LEU A 461 8.56 20.18 16.36
CA LEU A 461 9.60 19.87 15.37
C LEU A 461 9.34 18.53 14.67
N ALA A 462 8.92 17.50 15.41
CA ALA A 462 8.54 16.22 14.82
C ALA A 462 7.36 16.36 13.86
N GLY A 463 6.35 17.17 14.20
CA GLY A 463 5.25 17.51 13.30
C GLY A 463 5.73 18.19 12.00
N LEU A 464 6.62 19.18 12.11
CA LEU A 464 7.23 19.84 10.95
C LEU A 464 8.02 18.86 10.07
N VAL A 465 8.73 17.92 10.69
CA VAL A 465 9.53 16.93 9.95
C VAL A 465 8.64 15.87 9.32
N TYR A 466 7.50 15.52 9.91
CA TYR A 466 6.48 14.73 9.22
C TYR A 466 6.01 15.42 7.94
N CYS A 467 5.72 16.73 7.98
CA CYS A 467 5.36 17.49 6.78
C CYS A 467 6.48 17.46 5.74
N ALA A 468 7.73 17.72 6.14
CA ALA A 468 8.88 17.65 5.25
C ALA A 468 9.07 16.25 4.66
N ARG A 469 8.81 15.20 5.44
CA ARG A 469 8.90 13.80 5.01
C ARG A 469 7.82 13.46 3.97
N LEU A 470 6.57 13.86 4.21
CA LEU A 470 5.45 13.66 3.27
C LEU A 470 5.70 14.39 1.94
N VAL A 471 6.11 15.67 2.01
CA VAL A 471 6.50 16.45 0.82
C VAL A 471 7.71 15.82 0.14
N GLY A 472 8.68 15.31 0.91
CA GLY A 472 9.83 14.57 0.40
C GLY A 472 9.42 13.36 -0.43
N TYR A 473 8.45 12.56 0.03
CA TYR A 473 7.93 11.43 -0.77
C TYR A 473 7.33 11.90 -2.09
N SER A 474 6.59 13.01 -2.12
CA SER A 474 6.01 13.52 -3.39
C SER A 474 7.04 13.93 -4.44
N PHE A 475 8.29 14.17 -4.04
CA PHE A 475 9.40 14.50 -4.96
C PHE A 475 10.26 13.29 -5.32
N ILE A 476 9.94 12.08 -4.85
CA ILE A 476 10.61 10.87 -5.31
C ILE A 476 10.14 10.61 -6.74
N GLY A 477 10.97 10.97 -7.72
CA GLY A 477 10.78 10.61 -9.13
C GLY A 477 11.19 9.16 -9.40
N ASN A 478 11.75 8.90 -10.57
CA ASN A 478 12.08 7.55 -11.08
C ASN A 478 13.20 6.79 -10.31
N HIS A 479 13.63 7.27 -9.13
CA HIS A 479 14.72 6.69 -8.36
C HIS A 479 14.27 6.39 -6.92
N PRO A 480 13.84 5.15 -6.61
CA PRO A 480 13.28 4.79 -5.30
C PRO A 480 14.29 4.88 -4.15
N LEU A 481 15.60 4.91 -4.42
CA LEU A 481 16.65 5.02 -3.39
C LEU A 481 16.57 6.30 -2.55
N TRP A 482 15.93 7.36 -3.06
CA TRP A 482 15.69 8.60 -2.31
C TRP A 482 14.74 8.41 -1.11
N CYS A 483 14.09 7.26 -0.97
CA CYS A 483 13.32 6.94 0.22
C CYS A 483 14.22 6.77 1.46
N ILE A 484 15.45 6.26 1.32
CA ILE A 484 16.32 5.91 2.46
C ILE A 484 16.65 7.13 3.36
N PRO A 485 17.05 8.29 2.82
CA PRO A 485 17.23 9.49 3.63
C PRO A 485 15.95 9.97 4.32
N LEU A 486 14.79 9.80 3.69
CA LEU A 486 13.50 10.17 4.28
C LEU A 486 13.10 9.23 5.41
N GLU A 487 13.43 7.93 5.29
CA GLU A 487 13.27 6.95 6.37
C GLU A 487 14.19 7.24 7.55
N ALA A 488 15.40 7.76 7.32
CA ALA A 488 16.28 8.17 8.42
C ALA A 488 15.65 9.27 9.31
N LEU A 489 14.71 10.07 8.78
CA LEU A 489 13.96 11.06 9.55
C LEU A 489 12.97 10.42 10.53
N GLU A 490 12.64 9.13 10.38
CA GLU A 490 11.82 8.37 11.32
C GLU A 490 12.37 8.41 12.76
N ALA A 491 13.69 8.50 12.91
CA ALA A 491 14.35 8.70 14.20
C ALA A 491 13.77 9.89 14.99
N MET A 492 13.41 10.97 14.31
CA MET A 492 12.83 12.16 14.93
C MET A 492 11.30 12.11 14.94
N THR A 493 10.68 11.70 13.83
CA THR A 493 9.22 11.71 13.69
C THR A 493 8.55 10.65 14.55
N PHE A 494 9.22 9.53 14.84
CA PHE A 494 8.69 8.45 15.66
C PHE A 494 9.44 8.29 16.99
N HIS A 495 10.74 7.96 16.95
CA HIS A 495 11.45 7.53 18.16
C HIS A 495 11.62 8.66 19.20
N LEU A 496 12.09 9.83 18.78
CA LEU A 496 12.26 10.97 19.69
C LEU A 496 10.90 11.56 20.10
N LEU A 497 9.95 11.64 19.17
CA LEU A 497 8.57 12.07 19.44
C LEU A 497 7.93 11.19 20.52
N TRP A 498 7.99 9.87 20.41
CA TRP A 498 7.36 8.95 21.34
C TRP A 498 7.87 9.14 22.78
N VAL A 499 9.19 9.31 22.94
CA VAL A 499 9.79 9.61 24.25
C VAL A 499 9.35 11.00 24.75
N ALA A 500 9.26 11.99 23.87
CA ALA A 500 8.83 13.35 24.21
C ALA A 500 7.39 13.36 24.75
N VAL A 501 6.46 12.75 24.01
CA VAL A 501 5.03 12.69 24.35
C VAL A 501 4.82 11.89 25.65
N GLY A 502 5.48 10.73 25.78
CA GLY A 502 5.40 9.93 27.01
C GLY A 502 5.92 10.67 28.23
N THR A 503 7.10 11.31 28.13
CA THR A 503 7.70 12.04 29.25
C THR A 503 6.89 13.29 29.61
N TYR A 504 6.48 14.08 28.62
CA TYR A 504 5.65 15.27 28.83
C TYR A 504 4.33 14.94 29.51
N GLY A 505 3.65 13.86 29.09
CA GLY A 505 2.42 13.38 29.71
C GLY A 505 2.62 12.97 31.16
N THR A 506 3.69 12.22 31.48
CA THR A 506 3.96 11.80 32.87
C THR A 506 4.36 12.95 33.81
N LEU A 507 4.91 14.05 33.26
CA LEU A 507 5.24 15.25 34.04
C LEU A 507 3.98 16.04 34.46
N HIS A 508 2.95 16.04 33.62
CA HIS A 508 1.67 16.74 33.86
C HIS A 508 0.58 15.83 34.44
N ALA A 509 0.92 14.56 34.71
CA ALA A 509 -0.01 13.60 35.29
C ALA A 509 -0.31 13.93 36.77
N PRO A 510 -1.58 13.88 37.20
CA PRO A 510 -1.95 13.94 38.61
C PRO A 510 -1.26 12.83 39.42
N GLN A 511 -1.08 13.05 40.72
CA GLN A 511 -0.43 12.07 41.59
C GLN A 511 -1.15 10.71 41.52
N GLY A 512 -0.38 9.64 41.27
CA GLY A 512 -0.93 8.29 41.15
C GLY A 512 -1.47 7.91 39.75
N LEU A 513 -1.49 8.82 38.77
CA LEU A 513 -2.03 8.55 37.43
C LEU A 513 -0.98 8.50 36.30
N LYS A 514 0.32 8.58 36.60
CA LYS A 514 1.41 8.55 35.60
C LYS A 514 1.32 7.36 34.63
N ALA A 515 1.10 6.16 35.15
CA ALA A 515 0.98 4.94 34.35
C ALA A 515 -0.29 4.97 33.46
N THR A 516 -1.39 5.53 33.96
CA THR A 516 -2.63 5.72 33.21
C THR A 516 -2.43 6.67 32.04
N VAL A 517 -1.73 7.81 32.25
CA VAL A 517 -1.41 8.75 31.16
C VAL A 517 -0.61 8.08 30.06
N GLN A 518 0.45 7.34 30.43
CA GLN A 518 1.28 6.65 29.45
C GLN A 518 0.51 5.59 28.65
N THR A 519 -0.44 4.91 29.29
CA THR A 519 -1.34 3.96 28.64
C THR A 519 -2.30 4.66 27.68
N CYS A 520 -2.91 5.79 28.09
CA CYS A 520 -3.79 6.58 27.23
C CYS A 520 -3.06 7.15 26.02
N VAL A 521 -1.87 7.74 26.22
CA VAL A 521 -1.02 8.23 25.14
C VAL A 521 -0.68 7.11 24.16
N GLY A 522 -0.26 5.94 24.65
CA GLY A 522 0.06 4.80 23.79
C GLY A 522 -1.14 4.25 23.05
N GLY A 523 -2.29 4.14 23.71
CA GLY A 523 -3.54 3.70 23.09
C GLY A 523 -4.03 4.66 22.00
N LEU A 524 -3.92 5.96 22.22
CA LEU A 524 -4.29 6.97 21.21
C LEU A 524 -3.27 7.03 20.07
N TYR A 525 -1.97 6.99 20.33
CA TYR A 525 -0.94 7.08 19.29
C TYR A 525 -0.85 5.80 18.45
N PHE A 526 -0.69 4.63 19.08
CA PHE A 526 -0.49 3.35 18.38
C PHE A 526 -1.78 2.60 18.08
N GLY A 527 -2.82 2.80 18.89
CA GLY A 527 -4.07 2.06 18.79
C GLY A 527 -5.09 2.73 17.89
N VAL A 528 -5.38 4.02 18.08
CA VAL A 528 -6.38 4.75 17.29
C VAL A 528 -5.73 5.59 16.18
N GLY A 529 -4.61 6.26 16.47
CA GLY A 529 -3.92 7.13 15.54
C GLY A 529 -3.25 6.34 14.42
N LYS A 530 -2.24 5.51 14.74
CA LYS A 530 -1.45 4.72 13.77
C LYS A 530 -2.28 3.78 12.87
N LYS A 531 -3.54 3.55 13.18
CA LYS A 531 -4.33 2.48 12.59
C LYS A 531 -5.39 3.11 11.73
#